data_AF-A0A4Y2WIN5-F1
#
_entry.id   AF-A0A4Y2WIN5-F1
#
_cell.length_a   1.000
_cell.length_b   1.000
_cell.length_c   1.000
_cell.angle_alpha   90.00
_cell.angle_beta   90.00
_cell.angle_gamma   90.00
#
_symmetry.space_group_name_H-M   'P 1'
#
loop_
_entity.id
_entity.type
_entity.pdbx_description
1 polymer ?
#
loop_
_entity_poly.entity_id
_entity_poly.type
_entity_poly.pdbx_seq_one_letter_code
_entity_poly.pdbx_strand_id
1 'polypeptide(L)'
;MASTEDFAAQAQKVHEAGLELLEGASKSSKISQTNQNNFRKIYMDFVDIINKQEKLLNIVTGRMLEQSEIIKIKLEKLTLPQTSFAEVAKGEMRKHRSRSRPREEKNTV
;
A
#
# COMPACT_ATOMS: atom_id res chain seq x y z
N MET A 1 -2.08 17.40 16.52
CA MET A 1 -2.58 16.19 15.86
C MET A 1 -3.22 15.34 16.93
N ALA A 2 -4.53 15.11 16.87
CA ALA A 2 -5.20 14.23 17.82
C ALA A 2 -4.60 12.83 17.69
N SER A 3 -4.17 12.24 18.80
CA SER A 3 -3.46 10.97 18.86
C SER A 3 -4.32 9.86 18.27
N THR A 4 -3.87 9.29 17.16
CA THR A 4 -4.44 8.09 16.52
C THR A 4 -4.54 6.88 17.47
N GLU A 5 -3.77 6.89 18.57
CA GLU A 5 -3.84 5.89 19.65
C GLU A 5 -5.18 5.88 20.41
N ASP A 6 -5.98 6.95 20.36
CA ASP A 6 -7.22 7.05 21.15
C ASP A 6 -8.42 6.38 20.48
N PHE A 7 -8.47 6.32 19.14
CA PHE A 7 -9.63 5.79 18.44
C PHE A 7 -9.72 4.26 18.50
N ALA A 8 -8.61 3.55 18.28
CA ALA A 8 -8.60 2.08 18.28
C ALA A 8 -8.92 1.53 19.69
N ALA A 9 -8.32 2.11 20.73
CA ALA A 9 -8.60 1.76 22.11
C ALA A 9 -10.07 2.04 22.48
N GLN A 10 -10.60 3.20 22.07
CA GLN A 10 -12.00 3.54 22.31
C GLN A 10 -12.96 2.61 21.55
N ALA A 11 -12.65 2.24 20.31
CA ALA A 11 -13.45 1.32 19.51
C ALA A 11 -13.48 -0.08 20.14
N GLN A 12 -12.33 -0.59 20.61
CA GLN A 12 -12.25 -1.86 21.32
C GLN A 12 -13.08 -1.83 22.60
N LYS A 13 -12.97 -0.76 23.40
CA LYS A 13 -13.76 -0.58 24.62
C LYS A 13 -15.26 -0.56 24.37
N VAL A 14 -15.70 0.11 23.30
CA VAL A 14 -17.12 0.14 22.89
C VAL A 14 -17.58 -1.24 22.41
N HIS A 15 -16.73 -1.98 21.70
CA HIS A 15 -17.02 -3.35 21.29
C HIS A 15 -17.22 -4.27 22.51
N GLU A 16 -16.27 -4.27 23.44
CA GLU A 16 -16.35 -5.05 24.69
C GLU A 16 -17.61 -4.70 25.50
N ALA A 17 -17.90 -3.40 25.68
CA ALA A 17 -19.11 -2.95 26.36
C ALA A 17 -20.40 -3.42 25.67
N GLY A 18 -20.40 -3.50 24.33
CA GLY A 18 -21.52 -4.03 23.56
C GLY A 18 -21.74 -5.54 23.76
N LEU A 19 -20.66 -6.30 23.89
CA LEU A 19 -20.72 -7.73 24.20
C LEU A 19 -21.22 -7.98 25.63
N GLU A 20 -20.74 -7.21 26.60
CA GLU A 20 -21.25 -7.28 27.99
C GLU A 20 -22.74 -6.95 28.06
N LEU A 21 -23.18 -5.94 27.32
CA LEU A 21 -24.59 -5.56 27.25
C LEU A 21 -25.44 -6.69 26.64
N LEU A 22 -24.95 -7.36 25.59
CA LEU A 22 -25.60 -8.53 25.02
C LEU A 22 -25.74 -9.67 26.02
N GLU A 23 -24.66 -9.97 26.76
CA GLU A 23 -24.66 -11.01 27.78
C GLU A 23 -25.64 -10.66 28.90
N GLY A 24 -25.62 -9.42 29.40
CA GLY A 24 -26.56 -8.93 30.41
C GLY A 24 -28.01 -8.97 29.93
N ALA A 25 -28.27 -8.57 28.69
CA ALA A 25 -29.61 -8.62 28.09
C ALA A 25 -30.13 -10.06 27.98
N SER A 26 -29.26 -11.02 27.63
CA SER A 26 -29.63 -12.44 27.51
C SER A 26 -30.04 -13.09 28.84
N LYS A 27 -29.53 -12.57 29.96
CA LYS A 27 -29.84 -13.04 31.32
C LYS A 27 -31.00 -12.28 31.97
N SER A 28 -31.51 -11.25 31.31
CA SER A 28 -32.55 -10.37 31.87
C SER A 28 -33.94 -10.98 31.72
N SER A 29 -34.60 -11.27 32.84
CA SER A 29 -36.01 -11.69 32.86
C SER A 29 -36.99 -10.57 32.50
N LYS A 30 -36.52 -9.32 32.38
CA LYS A 30 -37.35 -8.15 32.05
C LYS A 30 -37.48 -7.90 30.54
N ILE A 31 -36.62 -8.53 29.74
CA ILE A 31 -36.60 -8.36 28.28
C ILE A 31 -37.14 -9.65 27.68
N SER A 32 -38.11 -9.54 26.77
CA SER A 32 -38.65 -10.72 26.09
C SER A 32 -37.56 -11.42 25.27
N GLN A 33 -37.64 -12.75 25.17
CA GLN A 33 -36.68 -13.54 24.39
C GLN A 33 -36.58 -13.07 22.93
N THR A 34 -37.70 -12.68 22.33
CA THR A 34 -37.74 -12.12 20.97
C THR A 34 -36.92 -10.85 20.86
N ASN A 35 -37.03 -9.95 21.84
CA ASN A 35 -36.26 -8.70 21.83
C ASN A 35 -34.77 -8.95 22.11
N GLN A 36 -34.43 -9.90 22.99
CA GLN A 36 -33.04 -10.31 23.20
C GLN A 36 -32.41 -10.84 21.91
N ASN A 37 -33.13 -11.71 21.18
CA ASN A 37 -32.67 -12.28 19.93
C ASN A 37 -32.52 -11.20 18.84
N ASN A 38 -33.47 -10.28 18.74
CA ASN A 38 -33.40 -9.16 17.81
C ASN A 38 -32.20 -8.25 18.11
N PHE A 39 -31.97 -7.92 19.38
CA PHE A 39 -30.83 -7.11 19.79
C PHE A 39 -29.49 -7.79 19.46
N ARG A 40 -29.38 -9.09 19.73
CA ARG A 40 -28.22 -9.89 19.33
C ARG A 40 -27.97 -9.87 17.84
N LYS A 41 -29.03 -10.04 17.04
CA LYS A 41 -28.91 -10.00 15.58
C LYS A 41 -28.40 -8.63 15.11
N ILE A 42 -29.02 -7.54 15.56
CA ILE A 42 -28.63 -6.17 15.18
C ILE A 42 -27.17 -5.89 15.52
N TYR A 43 -26.73 -6.28 16.72
CA TYR A 43 -25.35 -6.08 17.13
C TYR A 43 -24.37 -6.88 16.26
N MET A 44 -24.67 -8.15 15.96
CA MET A 44 -23.82 -8.96 15.09
C MET A 44 -23.76 -8.41 13.66
N ASP A 45 -24.91 -7.98 13.12
CA ASP A 45 -24.97 -7.33 11.80
C ASP A 45 -24.10 -6.05 11.77
N PHE A 46 -24.09 -5.28 12.86
CA PHE A 46 -23.24 -4.09 13.01
C PHE A 46 -21.74 -4.43 13.04
N VAL A 47 -21.34 -5.45 13.81
CA VAL A 47 -19.94 -5.93 13.86
C VAL A 47 -19.47 -6.40 12.49
N ASP A 48 -20.31 -7.12 11.75
CA ASP A 48 -20.00 -7.57 10.38
C ASP A 48 -19.77 -6.41 9.41
N ILE A 49 -20.54 -5.33 9.53
CA ILE A 49 -20.34 -4.12 8.73
C ILE A 49 -19.00 -3.46 9.05
N ILE A 50 -18.66 -3.30 10.33
CA ILE A 50 -17.37 -2.74 10.75
C ILE A 50 -16.21 -3.57 10.19
N ASN A 51 -16.27 -4.90 10.31
CA ASN A 51 -15.23 -5.79 9.81
C ASN A 51 -15.05 -5.66 8.28
N LYS A 52 -16.14 -5.45 7.53
CA LYS A 52 -16.07 -5.20 6.07
C LYS A 52 -15.42 -3.85 5.76
N GLN A 53 -15.75 -2.81 6.52
CA GLN A 53 -15.15 -1.48 6.37
C GLN A 53 -13.65 -1.51 6.69
N GLU A 54 -13.23 -2.21 7.74
CA GLU A 54 -11.82 -2.39 8.08
C GLU A 54 -11.03 -3.08 6.95
N LYS A 55 -11.58 -4.17 6.40
CA LYS A 55 -10.96 -4.86 5.26
C LYS A 55 -10.81 -3.95 4.04
N LEU A 56 -11.82 -3.16 3.72
CA LEU A 56 -11.75 -2.18 2.63
C LEU A 56 -10.69 -1.12 2.89
N LEU A 57 -10.61 -0.60 4.11
CA LEU A 57 -9.61 0.39 4.50
C LEU A 57 -8.18 -0.17 4.37
N ASN A 58 -7.97 -1.42 4.77
CA ASN A 58 -6.68 -2.10 4.63
C ASN A 58 -6.26 -2.26 3.16
N ILE A 59 -7.21 -2.61 2.28
CA ILE A 59 -6.95 -2.70 0.83
C ILE A 59 -6.57 -1.33 0.25
N VAL A 60 -7.33 -0.27 0.59
CA VAL A 60 -7.09 1.08 0.07
C VAL A 60 -5.75 1.61 0.60
N THR A 61 -5.48 1.46 1.89
CA THR A 61 -4.22 1.88 2.52
C THR A 61 -3.03 1.13 1.93
N GLY A 62 -3.13 -0.18 1.75
CA GLY A 62 -2.09 -1.00 1.10
C GLY A 62 -1.76 -0.50 -0.31
N ARG A 63 -2.79 -0.27 -1.15
CA ARG A 63 -2.61 0.29 -2.49
C ARG A 63 -1.99 1.69 -2.48
N MET A 64 -2.37 2.54 -1.52
CA MET A 64 -1.77 3.87 -1.37
C MET A 64 -0.27 3.78 -1.03
N LEU A 65 0.12 2.85 -0.15
CA LEU A 65 1.52 2.63 0.19
C LEU A 65 2.34 2.16 -1.02
N GLU A 66 1.82 1.21 -1.79
CA GLU A 66 2.46 0.75 -3.03
C GLU A 66 2.64 1.89 -4.04
N GLN A 67 1.62 2.72 -4.23
CA GLN A 67 1.70 3.88 -5.12
C GLN A 67 2.72 4.91 -4.63
N SER A 68 2.78 5.16 -3.32
CA SER A 68 3.77 6.05 -2.71
C SER A 68 5.20 5.57 -3.00
N GLU A 69 5.46 4.27 -2.85
CA GLU A 69 6.78 3.69 -3.13
C GLU A 69 7.14 3.77 -4.62
N ILE A 70 6.18 3.51 -5.52
CA ILE A 70 6.39 3.67 -6.97
C ILE A 70 6.75 5.12 -7.31
N ILE A 71 6.04 6.09 -6.74
CA ILE A 71 6.30 7.52 -6.96
C ILE A 71 7.70 7.87 -6.47
N LYS A 72 8.07 7.41 -5.26
CA LYS A 72 9.39 7.62 -4.67
C LYS A 72 10.51 7.09 -5.57
N ILE A 73 10.40 5.84 -6.02
CA ILE A 73 11.38 5.22 -6.93
C ILE A 73 11.51 6.00 -8.24
N LYS A 74 10.39 6.45 -8.81
CA LYS A 74 10.40 7.25 -10.05
C LYS A 74 11.07 8.61 -9.85
N LEU A 75 10.81 9.27 -8.72
CA LEU A 75 11.46 10.53 -8.38
C LEU A 75 12.97 10.33 -8.20
N GLU A 76 13.39 9.29 -7.47
CA GLU A 76 14.82 8.97 -7.30
C GLU A 76 15.54 8.79 -8.66
N LYS A 77 14.91 8.06 -9.60
CA LYS A 77 15.43 7.87 -10.96
C LYS A 77 15.52 9.16 -11.78
N LEU A 78 14.66 10.14 -11.53
CA LEU A 78 14.71 11.46 -12.17
C LEU A 78 15.77 12.38 -11.55
N THR A 79 16.07 12.18 -10.25
CA THR A 79 17.10 12.95 -9.54
C THR A 79 18.52 12.44 -9.77
N LEU A 80 18.68 11.17 -10.19
CA LEU A 80 19.96 10.66 -10.66
C LEU A 80 20.31 11.34 -12.00
N PRO A 81 21.53 11.88 -12.18
CA PRO A 81 21.91 12.47 -13.44
C PRO A 81 21.76 11.42 -14.54
N GLN A 82 20.82 11.66 -15.46
CA GLN A 82 20.68 10.84 -16.66
C GLN A 82 21.98 11.00 -17.44
N THR A 83 22.72 9.91 -17.62
CA THR A 83 23.82 9.88 -18.58
C THR A 83 23.27 10.38 -19.90
N SER A 84 23.87 11.46 -20.41
CA SER A 84 23.38 12.10 -21.62
C SER A 84 23.37 11.06 -22.75
N PHE A 85 22.34 11.06 -23.59
CA PHE A 85 22.31 10.21 -24.79
C PHE A 85 23.60 10.36 -25.63
N ALA A 86 24.21 11.56 -25.60
CA ALA A 86 25.49 11.83 -26.24
C ALA A 86 26.69 11.09 -25.58
N GLU A 87 26.67 10.81 -24.27
CA GLU A 87 27.70 10.01 -23.60
C GLU A 87 27.54 8.52 -23.92
N VAL A 88 26.31 8.01 -23.95
CA VAL A 88 26.01 6.62 -24.31
C VAL A 88 26.42 6.34 -25.76
N ALA A 89 26.05 7.21 -26.70
CA ALA A 89 26.41 7.09 -28.11
C ALA A 89 27.93 7.18 -28.37
N LYS A 90 28.66 7.99 -27.59
CA LYS A 90 30.13 8.08 -27.67
C LYS A 90 30.83 6.80 -27.19
N GLY A 91 30.21 6.05 -26.25
CA GLY A 91 30.73 4.77 -25.76
C GLY A 91 30.63 3.64 -26.80
N GLU A 92 29.54 3.57 -27.55
CA GLU A 92 29.33 2.58 -28.62
C GLU A 92 30.20 2.83 -29.85
N MET A 93 30.32 4.09 -30.29
CA MET A 93 31.17 4.44 -31.45
C MET A 93 32.66 4.19 -31.22
N ARG A 94 33.14 4.25 -29.97
CA ARG A 94 34.57 4.03 -29.65
C ARG A 94 35.01 2.57 -29.76
N LYS A 95 34.09 1.59 -29.65
CA LYS A 95 34.44 0.16 -29.82
C LYS A 95 34.62 -0.26 -31.28
N HIS A 96 34.03 0.46 -32.24
CA HIS A 96 34.06 0.09 -33.67
C HIS A 96 35.22 0.67 -34.48
N ARG A 97 36.03 1.59 -33.93
CA ARG A 97 37.25 2.07 -34.62
C ARG A 97 38.45 1.18 -34.29
N SER A 98 38.43 -0.05 -34.80
CA SER A 98 39.62 -0.88 -34.90
C SER A 98 40.13 -0.92 -36.34
N ARG A 99 41.35 -0.38 -36.52
CA ARG A 99 42.34 -0.64 -37.60
C ARG A 99 42.11 0.03 -38.96
N SER A 100 42.50 1.30 -39.04
CA SER A 100 43.18 1.79 -40.25
C SER A 100 44.56 1.14 -40.35
N ARG A 101 44.72 0.14 -41.22
CA ARG A 101 46.06 -0.35 -41.62
C ARG A 101 46.77 0.74 -42.45
N PRO A 102 48.10 0.91 -42.35
CA PRO A 102 48.83 1.77 -43.28
C PRO A 102 48.74 1.16 -44.68
N ARG A 103 48.47 2.00 -45.68
CA ARG A 103 48.46 1.61 -47.09
C ARG A 103 49.92 1.45 -47.52
N GLU A 104 50.32 0.25 -47.94
CA GLU A 104 51.65 0.02 -48.53
C GLU A 104 51.80 0.88 -49.79
N GLU A 105 52.86 1.70 -49.82
CA GLU A 105 53.29 2.44 -51.01
C GLU A 105 53.78 1.43 -52.07
N LYS A 106 53.13 1.44 -53.23
CA LYS A 106 53.62 0.71 -54.39
C LYS A 106 54.70 1.55 -55.06
N ASN A 107 55.96 1.13 -54.98
CA ASN A 107 57.01 1.62 -55.84
C ASN A 107 56.69 1.21 -57.29
N THR A 108 56.40 2.18 -58.14
CA THR A 108 56.44 2.01 -59.60
C THR A 108 57.85 2.32 -60.09
N VAL A 109 58.40 1.38 -60.87
CA VAL A 109 59.69 1.44 -61.59
C VAL A 109 59.70 2.60 -62.58
#